data_AF-Q7XLK2-F1
#
_entry.id   AF-Q7XLK2-F1
#
_cell.length_a   1.000
_cell.length_b   1.000
_cell.length_c   1.000
_cell.angle_alpha   90.00
_cell.angle_beta   90.00
_cell.angle_gamma   90.00
#
_symmetry.space_group_name_H-M   'P 1'
#
loop_
_entity.id
_entity.type
_entity.pdbx_description
1 polymer ?
#
loop_
_entity_poly.entity_id
_entity_poly.type
_entity_poly.pdbx_seq_one_letter_code
_entity_poly.pdbx_strand_id
1 'polypeptide(L)'
;MMVMRLKGLMVMMSCQKYGSNVIEKCLTFGSIHDRLVIAADIAGAGEDQILMMMMDEHGNYVIQKMLETIADEWVVDLIVTVVNRNFFRLIHNIHGRHVTIPGSGKNKATSWSFDPTRVHRTQNIVQLHENYPELKDKIYEEKEAYIKKLHKEKKVEEATYLG
;
A
#
# COMPACT_ATOMS: atom_id res chain seq x y z
N MET A 1 -17.43 -16.75 17.95
CA MET A 1 -15.96 -16.64 17.91
C MET A 1 -15.54 -15.23 18.34
N MET A 2 -14.38 -15.10 18.99
CA MET A 2 -13.87 -13.85 19.58
C MET A 2 -13.85 -12.66 18.60
N VAL A 3 -13.57 -12.91 17.32
CA VAL A 3 -13.49 -11.88 16.26
C VAL A 3 -14.80 -11.11 16.11
N MET A 4 -15.96 -11.76 16.24
CA MET A 4 -17.26 -11.08 16.18
C MET A 4 -17.47 -10.06 17.29
N ARG A 5 -16.83 -10.24 18.45
CA ARG A 5 -16.87 -9.27 19.56
C ARG A 5 -15.97 -8.06 19.33
N LEU A 6 -15.07 -8.13 18.35
CA LEU A 6 -14.13 -7.07 18.00
C LEU A 6 -14.55 -6.30 16.75
N LYS A 7 -15.71 -6.64 16.15
CA LYS A 7 -16.25 -5.93 14.98
C LYS A 7 -16.49 -4.45 15.33
N GLY A 8 -16.12 -3.56 14.42
CA GLY A 8 -16.11 -2.11 14.60
C GLY A 8 -14.87 -1.59 15.33
N LEU A 9 -14.01 -2.47 15.84
CA LEU A 9 -12.77 -2.10 16.56
C LEU A 9 -11.51 -2.57 15.82
N MET A 10 -11.64 -3.20 14.64
CA MET A 10 -10.50 -3.85 13.97
C MET A 10 -9.40 -2.85 13.60
N VAL A 11 -9.75 -1.66 13.12
CA VAL A 11 -8.77 -0.60 12.82
C VAL A 11 -8.06 -0.15 14.09
N MET A 12 -8.81 0.21 15.14
CA MET A 12 -8.25 0.65 16.41
C MET A 12 -7.31 -0.41 17.01
N MET A 13 -7.73 -1.67 17.04
CA MET A 13 -6.94 -2.77 17.58
C MET A 13 -5.67 -3.00 16.76
N SER A 14 -5.74 -2.85 15.44
CA SER A 14 -4.60 -3.03 14.53
C SER A 14 -3.48 -2.02 14.76
N CYS A 15 -3.81 -0.81 15.22
CA CYS A 15 -2.81 0.23 15.53
C CYS A 15 -2.29 0.16 16.98
N GLN A 16 -2.72 -0.83 17.78
CA GLN A 16 -2.22 -1.01 19.15
C GLN A 16 -1.11 -2.04 19.20
N LYS A 17 -0.06 -1.78 19.98
CA LYS A 17 1.10 -2.68 20.18
C LYS A 17 0.73 -4.14 20.43
N TYR A 18 -0.27 -4.38 21.26
CA TYR A 18 -0.72 -5.74 21.60
C TYR A 18 -1.94 -6.17 20.80
N GLY A 19 -2.80 -5.22 20.40
CA GLY A 19 -3.98 -5.49 19.60
C GLY A 19 -3.63 -5.99 18.20
N SER A 20 -2.62 -5.41 17.56
CA SER A 20 -2.13 -5.81 16.24
C SER A 20 -1.76 -7.29 16.19
N ASN A 21 -1.03 -7.75 17.21
CA ASN A 21 -0.65 -9.16 17.37
C ASN A 21 -1.85 -10.09 17.47
N VAL A 22 -2.97 -9.65 18.07
CA VAL A 22 -4.21 -10.44 18.12
C VAL A 22 -4.81 -10.51 16.73
N ILE A 23 -4.91 -9.38 16.01
CA ILE A 23 -5.46 -9.34 14.65
C ILE A 23 -4.62 -10.18 13.69
N GLU A 24 -3.29 -10.07 13.72
CA GLU A 24 -2.39 -10.88 12.91
C GLU A 24 -2.53 -12.39 13.16
N LYS A 25 -2.69 -12.80 14.43
CA LYS A 25 -2.96 -14.20 14.78
C LYS A 25 -4.32 -14.65 14.29
N CYS A 26 -5.35 -13.81 14.36
CA CYS A 26 -6.66 -14.12 13.80
C CYS A 26 -6.62 -14.23 12.27
N LEU A 27 -5.83 -13.41 11.59
CA LEU A 27 -5.62 -13.52 10.15
C LEU A 27 -4.88 -14.82 9.78
N THR A 28 -3.85 -15.17 10.57
CA THR A 28 -3.00 -16.35 10.30
C THR A 28 -3.70 -17.67 10.63
N PHE A 29 -4.34 -17.77 11.80
CA PHE A 29 -4.86 -19.04 12.34
C PHE A 29 -6.39 -19.07 12.43
N GLY A 30 -7.07 -17.96 12.19
CA GLY A 30 -8.53 -17.89 12.23
C GLY A 30 -9.18 -18.65 11.08
N SER A 31 -10.49 -18.84 11.20
CA SER A 31 -11.28 -19.41 10.12
C SER A 31 -11.33 -18.47 8.92
N ILE A 32 -11.72 -18.98 7.75
CA ILE A 32 -11.99 -18.13 6.57
C ILE A 32 -13.02 -17.04 6.93
N HIS A 33 -14.04 -17.41 7.71
CA HIS A 33 -15.06 -16.46 8.15
C HIS A 33 -14.48 -15.34 9.03
N ASP A 34 -13.60 -15.66 9.98
CA ASP A 34 -12.92 -14.66 10.82
C ASP A 34 -12.07 -13.70 9.99
N ARG A 35 -11.29 -14.24 9.03
CA ARG A 35 -10.50 -13.43 8.09
C ARG A 35 -11.37 -12.46 7.31
N LEU A 36 -12.49 -12.93 6.75
CA LEU A 36 -13.41 -12.11 5.99
C LEU A 36 -14.08 -11.02 6.84
N VAL A 37 -14.41 -11.31 8.10
CA VAL A 37 -14.97 -10.31 9.02
C VAL A 37 -13.96 -9.20 9.32
N ILE A 38 -12.70 -9.56 9.58
CA ILE A 38 -11.62 -8.57 9.79
C ILE A 38 -11.43 -7.74 8.52
N ALA A 39 -11.36 -8.41 7.37
CA ALA A 39 -11.16 -7.77 6.07
C ALA A 39 -12.26 -6.77 5.74
N ALA A 40 -13.52 -7.20 5.89
CA ALA A 40 -14.68 -6.37 5.61
C ALA A 40 -14.77 -5.17 6.56
N ASP A 41 -14.39 -5.33 7.83
CA ASP A 41 -14.42 -4.23 8.81
C ASP A 41 -13.34 -3.18 8.50
N ILE A 42 -12.12 -3.60 8.18
CA ILE A 42 -11.02 -2.69 7.79
C ILE A 42 -11.31 -2.04 6.44
N ALA A 43 -11.76 -2.80 5.44
CA ALA A 43 -12.11 -2.27 4.13
C ALA A 43 -13.31 -1.30 4.21
N GLY A 44 -14.30 -1.61 5.05
CA GLY A 44 -15.47 -0.77 5.29
C GLY A 44 -15.16 0.52 6.06
N ALA A 45 -14.01 0.62 6.73
CA ALA A 45 -13.57 1.84 7.41
C ALA A 45 -13.10 2.94 6.44
N GLY A 46 -12.84 2.59 5.17
CA GLY A 46 -12.50 3.53 4.09
C GLY A 46 -11.00 3.69 3.84
N GLU A 47 -10.68 4.27 2.68
CA GLU A 47 -9.30 4.43 2.17
C GLU A 47 -8.40 5.21 3.14
N ASP A 48 -8.92 6.25 3.80
CA ASP A 48 -8.14 7.07 4.74
C ASP A 48 -7.68 6.28 5.98
N GLN A 49 -8.53 5.38 6.49
CA GLN A 49 -8.19 4.53 7.63
C GLN A 49 -7.17 3.47 7.23
N ILE A 50 -7.33 2.88 6.04
CA ILE A 50 -6.34 1.94 5.47
C ILE A 50 -4.98 2.62 5.32
N LEU A 51 -4.94 3.83 4.74
CA LEU A 51 -3.71 4.60 4.57
C LEU A 51 -3.06 4.94 5.92
N MET A 52 -3.85 5.35 6.90
CA MET A 52 -3.37 5.62 8.26
C MET A 52 -2.75 4.35 8.87
N MET A 53 -3.41 3.19 8.75
CA MET A 53 -2.86 1.91 9.20
C MET A 53 -1.55 1.56 8.49
N MET A 54 -1.41 1.82 7.18
CA MET A 54 -0.17 1.56 6.45
C MET A 54 1.01 2.40 6.98
N MET A 55 0.76 3.61 7.46
CA MET A 55 1.77 4.52 8.01
C MET A 55 1.97 4.37 9.53
N ASP A 56 1.16 3.53 10.19
CA ASP A 56 1.21 3.28 11.62
C ASP A 56 2.32 2.29 12.00
N GLU A 57 2.92 2.43 13.18
CA GLU A 57 4.01 1.58 13.66
C GLU A 57 3.62 0.11 13.88
N HIS A 58 2.33 -0.19 14.01
CA HIS A 58 1.77 -1.52 14.23
C HIS A 58 0.80 -1.95 13.12
N GLY A 59 -0.04 -1.03 12.64
CA GLY A 59 -1.06 -1.29 11.62
C GLY A 59 -0.48 -1.78 10.28
N ASN A 60 0.75 -1.37 9.94
CA ASN A 60 1.40 -1.76 8.69
C ASN A 60 1.57 -3.28 8.57
N TYR A 61 1.84 -3.96 9.69
CA TYR A 61 1.98 -5.42 9.74
C TYR A 61 0.65 -6.12 9.50
N VAL A 62 -0.46 -5.54 10.01
CA VAL A 62 -1.81 -6.07 9.77
C VAL A 62 -2.17 -5.97 8.29
N ILE A 63 -1.92 -4.83 7.65
CA ILE A 63 -2.19 -4.66 6.20
C ILE A 63 -1.37 -5.64 5.36
N GLN A 64 -0.09 -5.83 5.67
CA GLN A 64 0.74 -6.86 5.01
C GLN A 64 0.17 -8.26 5.23
N LYS A 65 -0.20 -8.59 6.47
CA LYS A 65 -0.79 -9.89 6.80
C LYS A 65 -2.10 -10.14 6.07
N MET A 66 -2.92 -9.10 5.90
CA MET A 66 -4.14 -9.16 5.13
C MET A 66 -3.85 -9.53 3.67
N LEU A 67 -2.91 -8.84 3.02
CA LEU A 67 -2.49 -9.15 1.66
C LEU A 67 -1.89 -10.57 1.51
N GLU A 68 -1.30 -11.13 2.57
CA GLU A 68 -0.77 -12.50 2.56
C GLU A 68 -1.84 -13.59 2.77
N THR A 69 -2.93 -13.28 3.48
CA THR A 69 -3.85 -14.30 4.02
C THR A 69 -5.26 -14.22 3.46
N ILE A 70 -5.66 -13.09 2.87
CA ILE A 70 -6.99 -12.87 2.31
C ILE A 70 -6.91 -13.06 0.79
N ALA A 71 -7.74 -13.98 0.28
CA ALA A 71 -7.89 -14.25 -1.15
C ALA A 71 -9.09 -13.49 -1.77
N ASP A 72 -9.71 -12.57 -1.01
CA ASP A 72 -10.80 -11.73 -1.51
C ASP A 72 -10.23 -10.66 -2.45
N GLU A 73 -10.52 -10.80 -3.74
CA GLU A 73 -10.00 -9.92 -4.80
C GLU A 73 -10.38 -8.46 -4.58
N TRP A 74 -11.57 -8.16 -4.06
CA TRP A 74 -12.02 -6.78 -3.84
C TRP A 74 -11.22 -6.09 -2.75
N VAL A 75 -10.96 -6.79 -1.63
CA VAL A 75 -10.15 -6.25 -0.53
C VAL A 75 -8.73 -5.98 -0.99
N VAL A 76 -8.16 -6.91 -1.75
CA VAL A 76 -6.81 -6.76 -2.30
C VAL A 76 -6.75 -5.58 -3.27
N ASP A 77 -7.69 -5.47 -4.22
CA ASP A 77 -7.73 -4.39 -5.20
C ASP A 77 -7.89 -3.01 -4.53
N LEU A 78 -8.71 -2.93 -3.47
CA LEU A 78 -8.83 -1.72 -2.65
C LEU A 78 -7.49 -1.34 -2.00
N ILE A 79 -6.83 -2.28 -1.31
CA ILE A 79 -5.54 -2.01 -0.65
C ILE A 79 -4.49 -1.59 -1.69
N VAL A 80 -4.40 -2.29 -2.82
CA VAL A 80 -3.49 -1.96 -3.92
C VAL A 80 -3.79 -0.56 -4.47
N THR A 81 -5.07 -0.20 -4.64
CA THR A 81 -5.49 1.14 -5.07
C THR A 81 -5.04 2.23 -4.11
N VAL A 82 -5.20 2.01 -2.79
CA VAL A 82 -4.75 2.97 -1.76
C VAL A 82 -3.24 3.12 -1.76
N VAL A 83 -2.49 2.01 -1.84
CA VAL A 83 -1.02 2.02 -1.93
C VAL A 83 -0.58 2.82 -3.15
N ASN A 84 -1.16 2.52 -4.30
CA ASN A 84 -0.86 3.17 -5.56
C ASN A 84 -1.11 4.69 -5.46
N ARG A 85 -2.29 5.13 -5.06
CA ARG A 85 -2.62 6.56 -4.92
C ARG A 85 -1.71 7.32 -3.96
N ASN A 86 -1.19 6.65 -2.93
CA ASN A 86 -0.40 7.27 -1.86
C ASN A 86 1.07 6.84 -1.87
N PHE A 87 1.56 6.30 -2.99
CA PHE A 87 2.87 5.67 -3.06
C PHE A 87 4.00 6.58 -2.54
N PHE A 88 4.05 7.84 -2.98
CA PHE A 88 5.03 8.82 -2.51
C PHE A 88 5.00 9.04 -0.99
N ARG A 89 3.79 9.17 -0.42
CA ARG A 89 3.61 9.35 1.01
C ARG A 89 4.08 8.11 1.78
N LEU A 90 3.85 6.92 1.24
CA LEU A 90 4.23 5.66 1.86
C LEU A 90 5.75 5.45 1.83
N ILE A 91 6.43 5.65 0.69
CA ILE A 91 7.89 5.43 0.59
C ILE A 91 8.71 6.36 1.48
N HIS A 92 8.21 7.59 1.72
CA HIS A 92 8.86 8.58 2.58
C HIS A 92 8.48 8.42 4.06
N ASN A 93 7.52 7.54 4.37
CA ASN A 93 7.16 7.20 5.74
C ASN A 93 7.97 5.97 6.21
N ILE A 94 8.50 6.05 7.44
CA ILE A 94 9.35 5.00 8.02
C ILE A 94 8.64 3.64 8.15
N HIS A 95 7.32 3.64 8.32
CA HIS A 95 6.47 2.43 8.41
C HIS A 95 5.83 2.11 7.06
N GLY A 96 5.32 3.13 6.35
CA GLY A 96 4.62 2.99 5.07
C GLY A 96 5.44 2.31 3.98
N ARG A 97 6.75 2.57 3.93
CA ARG A 97 7.67 1.95 2.94
C ARG A 97 7.72 0.43 3.03
N HIS A 98 7.38 -0.15 4.18
CA HIS A 98 7.38 -1.60 4.37
C HIS A 98 6.16 -2.26 3.71
N VAL A 99 5.06 -1.52 3.51
CA VAL A 99 3.87 -1.99 2.81
C VAL A 99 4.09 -1.98 1.29
N THR A 100 4.90 -1.04 0.76
CA THR A 100 5.13 -0.88 -0.69
C THR A 100 6.15 -1.85 -1.29
N ILE A 101 6.95 -2.52 -0.46
CA ILE A 101 7.99 -3.46 -0.92
C ILE A 101 7.44 -4.89 -0.78
N PRO A 102 7.26 -5.64 -1.88
CA PRO A 102 6.88 -7.04 -1.78
C PRO A 102 8.02 -7.85 -1.15
N GLY A 103 7.88 -8.18 0.14
CA GLY A 103 8.60 -9.27 0.80
C GLY A 103 9.89 -8.92 1.55
N SER A 104 9.76 -8.53 2.82
CA SER A 104 10.67 -9.01 3.88
C SER A 104 10.11 -10.26 4.60
N GLY A 105 8.87 -10.65 4.29
CA GLY A 105 8.22 -11.88 4.77
C GLY A 105 8.67 -13.12 3.99
N LYS A 106 8.95 -14.21 4.69
CA LYS A 106 9.57 -15.45 4.17
C LYS A 106 8.71 -16.29 3.20
N ASN A 107 7.55 -15.79 2.74
CA ASN A 107 6.67 -16.52 1.82
C ASN A 107 6.69 -15.90 0.42
N LYS A 108 7.51 -16.48 -0.46
CA LYS A 108 7.73 -16.07 -1.87
C LYS A 108 6.54 -16.37 -2.82
N ALA A 109 5.35 -16.66 -2.30
CA ALA A 109 4.21 -17.15 -3.10
C ALA A 109 3.20 -16.07 -3.52
N THR A 110 3.26 -14.86 -2.94
CA THR A 110 2.41 -13.72 -3.33
C THR A 110 3.28 -12.58 -3.83
N SER A 111 3.74 -12.70 -5.08
CA SER A 111 4.29 -11.57 -5.83
C SER A 111 3.13 -10.64 -6.18
N TRP A 112 2.67 -9.84 -5.21
CA TRP A 112 1.90 -8.65 -5.53
C TRP A 112 2.87 -7.74 -6.27
N SER A 113 2.77 -7.68 -7.59
CA SER A 113 3.47 -6.65 -8.35
C SER A 113 2.82 -5.32 -8.00
N PHE A 114 3.39 -4.64 -7.00
CA PHE A 114 3.23 -3.21 -6.89
C PHE A 114 3.83 -2.66 -8.17
N ASP A 115 2.92 -2.34 -9.07
CA ASP A 115 3.08 -1.52 -10.24
C ASP A 115 3.44 -0.08 -9.85
N PRO A 116 4.67 0.38 -9.57
CA PRO A 116 4.85 1.81 -9.30
C PRO A 116 4.43 2.69 -10.50
N THR A 117 4.23 2.10 -11.69
CA THR A 117 3.62 2.69 -12.89
C THR A 117 2.08 2.53 -12.98
N ARG A 118 1.42 1.91 -11.99
CA ARG A 118 -0.05 1.75 -11.85
C ARG A 118 -0.69 2.61 -10.75
N VAL A 119 0.03 3.61 -10.21
CA VAL A 119 -0.62 4.77 -9.54
C VAL A 119 -1.68 5.34 -10.45
N HIS A 120 -2.94 5.22 -10.02
CA HIS A 120 -4.08 5.58 -10.85
C HIS A 120 -3.98 7.04 -11.25
N ARG A 121 -4.05 7.25 -12.57
CA ARG A 121 -4.18 8.52 -13.30
C ARG A 121 -5.14 9.48 -12.60
N THR A 122 -4.64 10.31 -11.68
CA THR A 122 -5.29 11.56 -11.29
C THR A 122 -4.84 12.64 -12.27
N GLN A 123 -5.64 13.71 -12.42
CA GLN A 123 -5.46 14.71 -13.49
C GLN A 123 -4.09 15.42 -13.51
N ASN A 124 -3.24 15.23 -12.47
CA ASN A 124 -2.00 15.98 -12.26
C ASN A 124 -0.76 15.12 -11.90
N ILE A 125 -0.79 13.78 -12.07
CA ILE A 125 0.39 12.91 -11.80
C ILE A 125 0.81 12.19 -13.08
N VAL A 126 2.08 12.35 -13.49
CA VAL A 126 2.68 11.69 -14.65
C VAL A 126 3.84 10.83 -14.16
N GLN A 127 3.69 9.52 -14.35
CA GLN A 127 4.77 8.56 -14.14
C GLN A 127 5.61 8.47 -15.42
N LEU A 128 6.92 8.56 -15.29
CA LEU A 128 7.84 8.45 -16.42
C LEU A 128 8.71 7.22 -16.20
N HIS A 129 8.54 6.21 -17.05
CA HIS A 129 9.34 5.00 -17.01
C HIS A 129 10.72 5.23 -17.64
N GLU A 130 11.72 4.40 -17.35
CA GLU A 130 13.05 4.50 -17.99
C GLU A 130 13.00 4.34 -19.51
N ASN A 131 12.06 3.53 -19.98
CA ASN A 131 11.77 3.31 -21.40
C ASN A 131 10.85 4.39 -22.00
N TYR A 132 10.51 5.44 -21.27
CA TYR A 132 9.76 6.57 -21.80
C TYR A 132 10.58 7.19 -22.93
N PRO A 133 10.02 7.42 -24.13
CA PRO A 133 10.80 7.80 -25.32
C PRO A 133 11.70 9.02 -25.08
N GLU A 134 11.26 9.94 -24.23
CA GLU A 134 11.97 11.17 -23.87
C GLU A 134 12.99 11.01 -22.72
N LEU A 135 13.03 9.86 -22.05
CA LEU A 135 13.99 9.52 -20.98
C LEU A 135 14.91 8.35 -21.33
N LYS A 136 14.58 7.60 -22.39
CA LYS A 136 15.36 6.47 -22.88
C LYS A 136 16.76 6.95 -23.27
N ASP A 137 17.77 6.22 -22.82
CA ASP A 137 19.20 6.48 -23.08
C ASP A 137 19.76 7.80 -22.50
N LYS A 138 19.00 8.47 -21.61
CA LYS A 138 19.45 9.70 -20.94
C LYS A 138 20.19 9.44 -19.64
N ILE A 139 21.16 10.29 -19.34
CA ILE A 139 21.87 10.27 -18.04
C ILE A 139 21.00 10.86 -16.93
N TYR A 140 21.37 10.59 -15.67
CA TYR A 140 20.58 10.97 -14.50
C TYR A 140 20.25 12.47 -14.45
N GLU A 141 21.23 13.32 -14.76
CA GLU A 141 21.08 14.78 -14.78
C GLU A 141 20.06 15.25 -15.82
N GLU A 142 20.00 14.56 -16.97
CA GLU A 142 19.05 14.87 -18.05
C GLU A 142 17.63 14.37 -17.73
N LYS A 143 17.53 13.22 -17.03
CA LYS A 143 16.27 12.70 -16.51
C LYS A 143 15.68 13.67 -15.46
N GLU A 144 16.51 14.15 -14.54
CA GLU A 144 16.18 15.18 -13.54
C GLU A 144 15.73 16.50 -14.18
N ALA A 145 16.45 16.97 -15.21
CA ALA A 145 16.10 18.20 -15.92
C ALA A 145 14.74 18.10 -16.63
N TYR A 146 14.41 16.94 -17.19
CA TYR A 146 13.12 16.67 -17.83
C TYR A 146 11.97 16.65 -16.83
N ILE A 147 12.17 16.03 -15.66
CA ILE A 147 11.23 16.04 -14.54
C ILE A 147 10.96 17.49 -14.07
N LYS A 148 12.02 18.28 -13.85
CA LYS A 148 11.90 19.70 -13.46
C LYS A 148 11.18 20.55 -14.51
N LYS A 149 11.37 20.25 -15.80
CA LYS A 149 10.65 20.90 -16.90
C LYS A 149 9.15 20.60 -16.84
N LEU A 150 8.78 19.34 -16.56
CA LEU A 150 7.39 18.93 -16.43
C LEU A 150 6.68 19.56 -15.23
N HIS A 151 7.38 19.71 -14.10
CA HIS A 151 6.89 20.47 -12.94
C HIS A 151 6.69 21.96 -13.28
N LYS A 152 7.64 22.57 -14.00
CA LYS A 152 7.58 23.98 -14.41
C LYS A 152 6.45 24.27 -15.40
N GLU A 153 6.11 23.31 -16.25
CA GLU A 153 5.00 23.41 -17.20
C GLU A 153 3.61 23.15 -16.57
N LYS A 154 3.53 22.94 -15.24
CA LYS A 154 2.30 22.56 -14.50
C LYS A 154 1.58 21.34 -15.08
N LYS A 155 2.31 20.44 -15.75
CA LYS A 155 1.76 19.19 -16.27
C LYS A 155 1.82 18.05 -15.25
N VAL A 156 2.58 18.23 -14.15
CA VAL A 156 2.86 17.20 -13.13
C VAL A 156 3.14 17.86 -11.77
N GLU A 157 2.55 17.36 -10.68
CA GLU A 157 2.84 17.84 -9.31
C GLU A 157 4.00 17.10 -8.62
N GLU A 158 4.19 15.79 -8.85
CA GLU A 158 5.34 15.02 -8.33
C GLU A 158 5.77 13.95 -9.33
N ALA A 159 7.08 13.83 -9.58
CA ALA A 159 7.67 12.76 -10.39
C ALA A 159 8.99 12.35 -9.72
N THR A 160 9.19 11.05 -9.52
CA THR A 160 10.43 10.51 -8.96
C THR A 160 10.79 9.22 -9.67
N TYR A 161 12.10 9.02 -9.77
CA TYR A 161 12.74 7.85 -10.34
C TYR A 161 12.71 6.69 -9.33
N LEU A 162 12.22 5.53 -9.76
CA LEU A 162 12.45 4.27 -9.06
C LEU A 162 13.48 3.50 -9.88
N GLY A 163 14.69 3.42 -9.35
CA GLY A 163 15.76 2.59 -9.89
C GLY A 163 15.59 1.12 -9.54
#